data_AF-A0A9E5M3H3-F1
#
_entry.id   AF-A0A9E5M3H3-F1
#
_cell.length_a   1.000
_cell.length_b   1.000
_cell.length_c   1.000
_cell.angle_alpha   90.00
_cell.angle_beta   90.00
_cell.angle_gamma   90.00
#
_symmetry.space_group_name_H-M   'P 1'
#
loop_
_entity.id
_entity.type
_entity.pdbx_description
1 polymer ?
#
loop_
_entity_poly.entity_id
_entity_poly.type
_entity_poly.pdbx_seq_one_letter_code
_entity_poly.pdbx_strand_id
1 'polypeptide(L)'
;MKPSAQTAIPCLLMRGGTSKGPFFNEADLPADIPLRDKVLLAALGSPDKRQIDGLGGAHPLTSKVGIVRKSSVPGVALDFLFAQLQPDKDTVDTTPNCGNMLAA
;
A
#
# COMPACT_ATOMS: atom_id res chain seq x y z
N MET A 1 -18.73 15.60 19.35
CA MET A 1 -18.27 14.35 18.70
C MET A 1 -16.87 14.08 19.24
N LYS A 2 -16.60 12.93 19.86
CA LYS A 2 -15.20 12.56 20.17
C LYS A 2 -14.44 12.44 18.84
N PRO A 3 -13.21 12.93 18.70
CA PRO A 3 -12.43 12.63 17.52
C PRO A 3 -12.35 11.10 17.37
N SER A 4 -12.55 10.63 16.13
CA SER A 4 -12.27 9.24 15.78
C SER A 4 -10.85 8.89 16.25
N ALA A 5 -10.68 7.74 16.90
CA ALA A 5 -9.37 7.21 17.25
C ALA A 5 -8.54 6.80 16.02
N GLN A 6 -9.14 6.82 14.82
CA GLN A 6 -8.52 6.46 13.55
C GLN A 6 -8.25 7.69 12.68
N THR A 7 -7.09 7.68 12.02
CA THR A 7 -6.70 8.66 10.99
C THR A 7 -7.18 8.18 9.62
N ALA A 8 -8.01 8.97 8.94
CA ALA A 8 -8.42 8.67 7.58
C ALA A 8 -7.30 9.00 6.59
N ILE A 9 -6.98 8.06 5.69
CA ILE A 9 -6.03 8.24 4.59
C ILE A 9 -6.74 7.83 3.29
N PRO A 10 -6.89 8.73 2.30
CA PRO A 10 -7.49 8.37 1.02
C PRO A 10 -6.74 7.24 0.31
N CYS A 11 -7.48 6.26 -0.21
CA CYS A 11 -6.93 5.22 -1.06
C CYS A 11 -7.98 4.68 -2.03
N LEU A 12 -7.51 4.01 -3.09
CA LEU A 12 -8.35 3.24 -4.01
C LEU A 12 -8.01 1.77 -3.88
N LEU A 13 -8.99 0.93 -3.55
CA LEU A 13 -8.80 -0.53 -3.58
C LEU A 13 -9.05 -1.03 -5.00
N MET A 14 -7.99 -1.51 -5.67
CA MET A 14 -8.07 -1.88 -7.07
C MET A 14 -7.57 -3.31 -7.30
N ARG A 15 -8.11 -3.95 -8.34
CA ARG A 15 -7.56 -5.16 -8.94
C ARG A 15 -6.69 -4.76 -10.13
N GLY A 16 -5.41 -5.10 -10.10
CA GLY A 16 -4.50 -5.00 -11.24
C GLY A 16 -4.06 -6.39 -11.66
N GLY A 17 -4.29 -6.77 -12.92
CA GLY A 17 -4.02 -8.14 -13.39
C GLY A 17 -4.62 -9.20 -12.45
N THR A 18 -3.81 -10.15 -12.00
CA THR A 18 -4.23 -11.18 -11.02
C THR A 18 -3.95 -10.82 -9.55
N SER A 19 -3.73 -9.53 -9.26
CA SER A 19 -3.42 -9.01 -7.93
C SER A 19 -4.45 -7.97 -7.46
N LYS A 20 -4.51 -7.73 -6.15
CA LYS A 20 -5.39 -6.71 -5.54
C LYS A 20 -4.66 -6.01 -4.40
N GLY A 21 -4.86 -4.70 -4.26
CA GLY A 21 -4.28 -3.92 -3.18
C GLY A 21 -4.76 -2.48 -3.18
N PRO A 22 -4.62 -1.76 -2.06
CA PRO A 22 -4.87 -0.33 -2.03
C PRO A 22 -3.78 0.45 -2.78
N PHE A 23 -4.20 1.51 -3.45
CA PHE A 23 -3.36 2.50 -4.11
C PHE A 23 -3.49 3.82 -3.36
N PHE A 24 -2.35 4.39 -2.98
CA PHE A 24 -2.25 5.67 -2.27
C PHE A 24 -1.55 6.70 -3.14
N ASN A 25 -1.96 7.96 -2.99
CA ASN A 25 -1.14 9.08 -3.42
C ASN A 25 -0.02 9.28 -2.39
N GLU A 26 1.23 9.44 -2.83
CA GLU A 26 2.39 9.64 -1.94
C GLU A 26 2.18 10.83 -1.01
N ALA A 27 1.53 11.90 -1.51
CA ALA A 27 1.27 13.11 -0.73
C ALA A 27 0.31 12.91 0.46
N ASP A 28 -0.49 11.84 0.45
CA ASP A 28 -1.42 11.50 1.52
C ASP A 28 -0.77 10.57 2.58
N LEU A 29 0.45 10.10 2.32
CA LEU A 29 1.22 9.26 3.23
C LEU A 29 2.28 10.07 4.01
N PRO A 30 2.73 9.58 5.17
CA PRO A 30 3.88 10.16 5.85
C PRO A 30 5.12 10.17 4.96
N ALA A 31 5.85 11.30 4.96
CA ALA A 31 7.14 11.40 4.25
C ALA A 31 8.26 10.61 4.95
N ASP A 32 8.16 10.42 6.27
CA ASP A 32 9.08 9.57 7.03
C ASP A 32 8.82 8.09 6.70
N ILE A 33 9.83 7.41 6.14
CA ILE A 33 9.71 6.03 5.64
C ILE A 33 9.30 5.05 6.75
N PRO A 34 9.94 5.03 7.94
CA PRO A 34 9.50 4.17 9.04
C PRO A 34 8.04 4.39 9.46
N LEU A 35 7.58 5.64 9.49
CA LEU A 35 6.19 5.95 9.81
C LEU A 35 5.24 5.54 8.68
N ARG A 36 5.61 5.76 7.42
CA ARG A 36 4.85 5.27 6.25
C ARG A 36 4.69 3.76 6.31
N ASP A 37 5.77 3.03 6.57
CA ASP A 37 5.73 1.57 6.59
C ASP A 37 4.82 1.05 7.70
N LYS A 38 4.82 1.69 8.88
CA LYS A 38 3.84 1.40 9.95
C LYS A 38 2.40 1.66 9.51
N VAL A 39 2.16 2.74 8.76
CA VAL A 39 0.84 3.02 8.19
C VAL A 39 0.42 1.94 7.19
N LEU A 40 1.32 1.49 6.31
CA LEU A 40 1.02 0.45 5.33
C LEU A 40 0.74 -0.91 6.00
N LEU A 41 1.51 -1.25 7.04
CA LEU A 41 1.28 -2.44 7.86
C LEU A 41 -0.09 -2.40 8.52
N ALA A 42 -0.45 -1.28 9.15
CA ALA A 42 -1.77 -1.09 9.74
C ALA A 42 -2.89 -1.15 8.69
N ALA A 43 -2.70 -0.52 7.52
CA ALA A 43 -3.68 -0.51 6.44
C ALA A 43 -3.96 -1.92 5.89
N LEU A 44 -2.96 -2.80 5.86
CA LEU A 44 -3.15 -4.19 5.45
C LEU A 44 -3.46 -5.16 6.59
N GLY A 45 -3.41 -4.72 7.85
CA GLY A 45 -3.66 -5.58 9.01
C GLY A 45 -2.48 -6.54 9.29
N SER A 46 -1.25 -6.14 8.98
CA SER A 46 -0.04 -6.91 9.24
C SER A 46 0.73 -6.37 10.47
N PRO A 47 1.36 -7.23 11.29
CA PRO A 47 1.41 -8.69 11.17
C PRO A 47 0.16 -9.39 11.73
N ASP A 48 -0.58 -10.09 10.88
CA ASP A 48 -1.60 -11.09 11.22
C ASP A 48 -1.75 -12.04 10.02
N LYS A 49 -1.61 -13.35 10.26
CA LYS A 49 -1.83 -14.40 9.23
C LYS A 49 -3.19 -14.29 8.54
N ARG A 50 -4.17 -13.66 9.19
CA ARG A 50 -5.54 -13.48 8.68
C ARG A 50 -5.77 -12.10 8.07
N GLN A 51 -4.93 -11.11 8.40
CA GLN A 51 -5.11 -9.70 8.02
C GLN A 51 -6.54 -9.18 8.30
N ILE A 52 -7.20 -9.69 9.35
CA ILE A 52 -8.64 -9.49 9.56
C ILE A 52 -8.99 -8.04 9.94
N ASP A 53 -8.01 -7.32 10.49
CA ASP A 53 -8.13 -5.92 10.91
C ASP A 53 -7.51 -4.95 9.87
N GLY A 54 -7.59 -5.29 8.59
CA GLY A 54 -7.08 -4.46 7.50
C GLY A 54 -7.61 -4.85 6.12
N LEU A 55 -7.08 -4.21 5.08
CA LEU A 55 -7.46 -4.43 3.69
C LEU A 55 -6.78 -5.64 3.05
N GLY A 56 -5.79 -6.24 3.72
CA GLY A 56 -5.05 -7.39 3.25
C GLY A 56 -5.93 -8.62 3.14
N GLY A 57 -5.68 -9.46 2.15
CA GLY A 57 -6.46 -10.68 1.91
C GLY A 57 -5.79 -11.97 2.37
N ALA A 58 -4.86 -11.92 3.34
CA ALA A 58 -4.12 -13.06 3.89
C ALA A 58 -3.37 -13.92 2.85
N HIS A 59 -3.06 -13.34 1.68
CA HIS A 59 -2.39 -14.04 0.59
C HIS A 59 -1.43 -13.08 -0.14
N PRO A 60 -0.27 -13.54 -0.65
CA PRO A 60 0.69 -12.66 -1.33
C PRO A 60 0.12 -11.87 -2.51
N LEU A 61 -0.91 -12.39 -3.18
CA LEU A 61 -1.62 -11.72 -4.29
C LEU A 61 -2.57 -10.59 -3.85
N THR A 62 -2.92 -10.54 -2.57
CA THR A 62 -3.89 -9.61 -1.98
C THR A 62 -3.32 -8.83 -0.80
N SER A 63 -2.01 -8.89 -0.59
CA SER A 63 -1.27 -8.15 0.42
C SER A 63 -0.22 -7.26 -0.26
N LYS A 64 -0.70 -6.23 -0.96
CA LYS A 64 0.10 -5.43 -1.89
C LYS A 64 -0.22 -3.94 -1.81
N VAL A 65 0.84 -3.16 -1.73
CA VAL A 65 1.02 -1.71 -1.81
C VAL A 65 1.12 -1.08 -3.22
N GLY A 66 0.20 -0.25 -3.70
CA GLY A 66 0.52 0.72 -4.77
C GLY A 66 0.70 2.14 -4.22
N ILE A 67 1.81 2.82 -4.54
CA ILE A 67 2.00 4.24 -4.20
C ILE A 67 2.32 5.01 -5.47
N VAL A 68 1.58 6.08 -5.72
CA VAL A 68 1.72 6.89 -6.93
C VAL A 68 1.98 8.36 -6.59
N ARG A 69 2.70 9.03 -7.48
CA ARG A 69 2.85 10.50 -7.47
C ARG A 69 3.06 11.00 -8.89
N LYS A 70 2.88 12.30 -9.11
CA LYS A 70 3.32 12.92 -10.37
C LYS A 70 4.83 12.78 -10.51
N SER A 71 5.28 12.34 -11.68
CA SER A 71 6.71 12.20 -11.94
C SER A 71 7.38 13.56 -12.10
N SER A 72 8.63 13.66 -11.65
CA SER A 72 9.51 14.79 -11.99
C SER A 72 10.30 14.56 -13.28
N VAL A 73 10.19 13.38 -13.91
CA VAL A 73 10.94 13.01 -15.11
C VAL A 73 10.21 13.53 -16.35
N PRO A 74 10.87 14.31 -17.24
CA PRO A 74 10.24 14.80 -18.47
C PRO A 74 9.70 13.65 -19.34
N GLY A 75 8.44 13.78 -19.76
CA GLY A 75 7.76 12.76 -20.59
C GLY A 75 7.19 11.58 -19.81
N VAL A 76 7.39 11.50 -18.49
CA VAL A 76 6.77 10.50 -17.62
C VAL A 76 5.63 11.16 -16.85
N ALA A 77 4.44 10.58 -16.89
CA ALA A 77 3.28 11.18 -16.21
C ALA A 77 3.31 10.93 -14.69
N LEU A 78 3.73 9.74 -14.27
CA LEU A 78 3.58 9.23 -12.91
C LEU A 78 4.80 8.40 -12.51
N ASP A 79 5.23 8.53 -11.26
CA ASP A 79 6.10 7.55 -10.61
C ASP A 79 5.22 6.55 -9.85
N PHE A 80 5.61 5.28 -9.92
CA PHE A 80 4.96 4.20 -9.20
C PHE A 80 5.96 3.47 -8.31
N LEU A 81 5.61 3.32 -7.03
CA LEU A 81 6.35 2.54 -6.06
C LEU A 81 5.47 1.37 -5.61
N PHE A 82 5.98 0.15 -5.80
CA PHE A 82 5.37 -1.07 -5.30
C PHE A 82 5.87 -1.36 -3.88
N ALA A 83 4.97 -1.82 -3.02
CA ALA A 83 5.32 -2.33 -1.69
C ALA A 83 4.70 -3.72 -1.47
N GLN A 84 5.52 -4.74 -1.24
CA GLN A 84 5.06 -6.06 -0.84
C GLN A 84 5.06 -6.17 0.68
N LEU A 85 3.93 -6.59 1.25
CA LEU A 85 3.82 -6.92 2.67
C LEU A 85 3.45 -8.40 2.78
N GLN A 86 3.99 -9.09 3.77
CA GLN A 86 3.57 -10.47 4.07
C GLN A 86 2.58 -10.44 5.24
N PRO A 87 1.52 -11.27 5.21
CA PRO A 87 0.53 -11.31 6.29
C PRO A 87 1.15 -11.46 7.68
N ASP A 88 2.14 -12.34 7.81
CA ASP A 88 2.76 -12.70 9.10
C ASP A 88 4.06 -11.94 9.41
N LYS A 89 4.38 -10.88 8.67
CA LYS A 89 5.58 -10.07 8.89
C LYS A 89 5.25 -8.61 9.14
N ASP A 90 6.11 -7.96 9.90
CA ASP A 90 6.09 -6.53 10.23
C ASP A 90 7.02 -5.71 9.32
N THR A 91 7.31 -6.21 8.12
CA THR A 91 8.22 -5.57 7.17
C THR A 91 7.51 -5.21 5.88
N VAL A 92 7.91 -4.06 5.31
CA VAL A 92 7.49 -3.59 3.99
C VAL A 92 8.67 -3.73 3.04
N ASP A 93 8.49 -4.46 1.94
CA ASP A 93 9.53 -4.63 0.92
C ASP A 93 9.19 -3.81 -0.34
N THR A 94 9.98 -2.76 -0.59
CA THR A 94 9.84 -1.88 -1.76
C THR A 94 10.92 -2.13 -2.82
N THR A 95 11.69 -3.21 -2.70
CA THR A 95 12.73 -3.56 -3.68
C THR A 95 12.19 -4.17 -4.98
N PRO A 96 11.13 -5.01 -4.98
CA PRO A 96 10.61 -5.57 -6.21
C PRO A 96 9.66 -4.60 -6.93
N ASN A 97 9.35 -4.92 -8.18
CA ASN A 97 8.21 -4.35 -8.90
C ASN A 97 7.11 -5.43 -9.08
N CYS A 98 5.89 -5.03 -9.43
CA CYS A 98 4.79 -5.94 -9.72
C CYS A 98 4.01 -5.48 -10.96
N GLY A 99 4.23 -6.16 -12.09
CA GLY A 99 3.57 -5.84 -13.36
C GLY A 99 2.03 -5.92 -13.30
N ASN A 100 1.48 -6.79 -12.44
CA ASN A 100 0.04 -6.85 -12.21
C ASN A 100 -0.49 -5.55 -11.58
N MET A 101 0.19 -5.02 -10.56
CA MET A 101 -0.24 -3.79 -9.90
C MET A 101 -0.05 -2.57 -10.81
N LEU A 102 0.98 -2.56 -11.66
CA LEU A 102 1.19 -1.54 -12.69
C LEU A 102 0.08 -1.46 -13.75
N ALA A 103 -0.70 -2.54 -13.92
CA ALA A 103 -1.78 -2.58 -14.90
C ALA A 103 -3.09 -1.92 -14.43
N ALA A 104 -3.18 -1.57 -13.14
CA ALA A 104 -4.30 -0.83 -12.56
C ALA A 104 -4.07 0.68 -12.70
#